data_AF-A0A7X7RM66-F1
#
_entry.id   AF-A0A7X7RM66-F1
#
_cell.length_a   1.000
_cell.length_b   1.000
_cell.length_c   1.000
_cell.angle_alpha   90.00
_cell.angle_beta   90.00
_cell.angle_gamma   90.00
#
_symmetry.space_group_name_H-M   'P 1'
#
loop_
_entity.id
_entity.type
_entity.pdbx_description
1 polymer ?
#
loop_
_entity_poly.entity_id
_entity_poly.type
_entity_poly.pdbx_seq_one_letter_code
_entity_poly.pdbx_strand_id
1 'polypeptide(L)' 'MSLMKRTEQDVQKMNRVELTPASRVLEGEEAYTLTVELPGVSEKEIELTLENRVLSITAENTLETFKDY' A
#
# COMPACT_ATOMS: atom_id res chain seq x y z
N MET A 1 4.19 27.92 -33.13
CA MET A 1 4.91 27.76 -31.86
C MET A 1 3.88 27.49 -30.77
N SER A 2 3.79 26.26 -30.25
CA SER A 2 3.35 25.97 -28.88
C SER A 2 3.43 24.44 -28.71
N LEU A 3 4.62 23.97 -28.37
CA LEU A 3 4.90 22.59 -28.04
C LEU A 3 4.69 22.43 -26.53
N MET A 4 3.84 21.46 -26.19
CA MET A 4 3.79 20.75 -24.91
C MET A 4 3.79 21.60 -23.64
N LYS A 5 2.59 21.97 -23.17
CA LYS A 5 2.29 21.84 -21.73
C LYS A 5 1.85 20.40 -21.46
N ARG A 6 2.79 19.46 -21.56
CA ARG A 6 2.61 18.12 -20.97
C ARG A 6 2.76 18.33 -19.47
N THR A 7 1.62 18.25 -18.81
CA THR A 7 1.39 18.44 -17.39
C THR A 7 2.43 17.70 -16.57
N GLU A 8 3.12 18.42 -15.68
CA GLU A 8 4.07 17.94 -14.68
C GLU A 8 3.44 16.91 -13.70
N GLN A 9 2.14 16.62 -13.85
CA GLN A 9 1.39 15.64 -13.07
C GLN A 9 1.68 14.18 -13.44
N ASP A 10 2.32 13.89 -14.58
CA ASP A 10 2.61 12.51 -15.00
C ASP A 10 3.94 11.97 -14.42
N VAL A 11 4.81 12.85 -13.91
CA VAL A 11 6.15 12.49 -13.42
C VAL A 11 6.13 11.98 -11.96
N GLN A 12 5.05 12.24 -11.21
CA GLN A 12 4.90 11.78 -9.82
C GLN A 12 4.38 10.34 -9.70
N LYS A 13 4.26 9.61 -10.82
CA LYS A 13 3.83 8.20 -10.88
C LYS A 13 4.99 7.22 -11.13
N MET A 14 6.22 7.64 -10.87
CA MET A 14 7.40 6.78 -10.96
C MET A 14 7.82 6.34 -9.55
N ASN A 15 7.75 5.04 -9.28
CA ASN A 15 8.26 4.33 -8.08
C ASN A 15 7.43 4.25 -6.78
N ARG A 16 6.10 4.43 -6.77
CA ARG A 16 5.33 3.68 -5.77
C ARG A 16 5.21 2.26 -6.29
N VAL A 17 5.99 1.33 -5.72
CA VAL A 17 5.76 -0.10 -5.97
C VAL A 17 4.34 -0.38 -5.48
N GLU A 18 3.39 -0.53 -6.39
CA GLU A 18 2.04 -0.99 -6.05
C GLU A 18 2.13 -2.48 -5.69
N LEU A 19 2.64 -2.73 -4.49
CA LEU A 19 2.65 -4.04 -3.87
C LEU A 19 1.21 -4.36 -3.52
N THR A 20 0.60 -5.28 -4.26
CA THR A 20 -0.66 -5.89 -3.82
C THR A 20 -0.29 -7.07 -2.93
N PRO A 21 -0.41 -6.93 -1.60
CA PRO A 21 -0.06 -8.02 -0.70
C PRO A 21 -0.99 -9.21 -0.91
N ALA A 22 -0.48 -10.41 -0.62
CA ALA A 22 -1.31 -11.60 -0.59
C ALA A 22 -2.40 -11.38 0.47
N SER A 23 -3.64 -11.35 0.02
CA SER A 23 -4.79 -11.03 0.86
C SER A 23 -5.91 -12.03 0.63
N ARG A 24 -6.62 -12.34 1.70
CA ARG A 24 -7.75 -13.27 1.71
C ARG A 24 -8.88 -12.65 2.49
N VAL A 25 -10.05 -12.60 1.86
CA VAL A 25 -11.30 -12.23 2.52
C VAL A 25 -12.13 -13.48 2.72
N LEU A 26 -12.63 -13.66 3.93
CA LEU A 26 -13.60 -14.69 4.28
C LEU A 26 -14.85 -13.99 4.79
N GLU A 27 -15.97 -14.26 4.15
CA GLU A 27 -17.29 -13.84 4.62
C GLU A 27 -17.81 -14.93 5.57
N GLY A 28 -17.94 -14.59 6.84
CA GLY A 28 -18.63 -15.41 7.84
C GLY A 28 -20.05 -14.92 8.08
N GLU A 29 -20.86 -15.70 8.79
CA GLU A 29 -22.25 -15.35 9.09
C GLU A 29 -22.39 -14.08 9.95
N GLU A 30 -21.43 -13.81 10.82
CA GLU A 30 -21.45 -12.67 11.75
C GLU A 30 -20.49 -11.54 11.36
N ALA A 31 -19.39 -11.85 10.66
CA ALA A 31 -18.32 -10.89 10.38
C ALA A 31 -17.49 -11.24 9.13
N TYR A 32 -16.87 -10.22 8.55
CA TYR A 32 -15.86 -10.36 7.51
C TYR A 32 -14.47 -10.48 8.13
N THR A 33 -13.71 -11.49 7.73
CA THR A 33 -12.31 -11.67 8.14
C THR A 33 -11.40 -11.38 6.95
N LEU A 34 -10.58 -10.34 7.06
CA LEU A 34 -9.56 -9.99 6.08
C LEU A 34 -8.18 -10.36 6.66
N THR A 35 -7.48 -11.24 5.98
CA THR A 35 -6.09 -11.62 6.29
C THR A 35 -5.19 -11.07 5.21
N VAL A 36 -4.13 -10.34 5.61
CA VAL A 36 -3.15 -9.75 4.68
C VAL A 36 -1.76 -10.13 5.15
N GLU A 37 -0.97 -10.68 4.25
CA GLU A 37 0.42 -11.09 4.54
C GLU A 37 1.37 -9.95 4.17
N LEU A 38 1.97 -9.33 5.19
CA LEU A 38 2.87 -8.18 5.07
C LEU A 38 4.26 -8.53 5.63
N PRO A 39 5.12 -9.21 4.84
CA PRO A 39 6.45 -9.55 5.30
C PRO A 39 7.31 -8.29 5.50
N GLY A 40 8.00 -8.22 6.63
CA GLY A 40 8.93 -7.12 6.94
C GLY A 40 8.25 -5.81 7.38
N VAL A 41 6.95 -5.83 7.67
CA VAL A 41 6.23 -4.68 8.25
C VAL A 41 6.08 -4.91 9.75
N SER A 42 6.43 -3.88 10.55
CA SER A 42 6.22 -3.90 11.99
C SER A 42 4.79 -3.49 12.34
N GLU A 43 4.24 -4.00 13.46
CA GLU A 43 2.87 -3.66 13.91
C GLU A 43 2.63 -2.14 14.06
N LYS A 44 3.68 -1.37 14.37
CA LYS A 44 3.62 0.09 14.55
C LYS A 44 3.58 0.87 13.23
N GLU A 45 3.88 0.22 12.11
CA GLU A 45 3.95 0.82 10.77
C GLU A 45 2.73 0.44 9.91
N ILE A 46 1.66 -0.02 10.56
CA ILE A 46 0.38 -0.36 9.94
C ILE A 46 -0.66 0.67 10.34
N GLU A 47 -1.28 1.30 9.35
CA GLU A 47 -2.41 2.21 9.52
C GLU A 47 -3.67 1.62 8.88
N LEU A 48 -4.78 1.71 9.60
CA LEU A 48 -6.09 1.19 9.21
C LEU A 48 -7.10 2.34 9.24
N THR A 49 -7.72 2.64 8.10
CA THR A 49 -8.77 3.66 8.00
C THR A 49 -10.03 3.06 7.39
N LEU A 50 -11.18 3.34 8.02
CA LEU A 50 -12.49 2.91 7.53
C LEU A 50 -13.36 4.14 7.29
N GLU A 51 -13.48 4.51 6.02
CA GLU A 51 -14.24 5.69 5.62
C GLU A 51 -15.11 5.34 4.41
N ASN A 52 -16.35 5.82 4.39
CA ASN A 52 -17.26 5.63 3.25
C ASN A 52 -17.44 4.15 2.81
N ARG A 53 -17.43 3.21 3.76
CA ARG A 53 -17.46 1.75 3.52
C ARG A 53 -16.23 1.20 2.78
N VAL A 54 -15.13 1.94 2.76
CA VAL A 54 -13.84 1.51 2.23
C VAL A 54 -12.88 1.32 3.39
N LEU A 55 -12.39 0.09 3.57
CA LEU A 55 -11.30 -0.23 4.47
C LEU A 55 -9.99 -0.06 3.71
N SER A 56 -9.17 0.91 4.11
CA SER A 56 -7.84 1.12 3.56
C SER A 56 -6.79 0.66 4.57
N ILE A 57 -5.85 -0.15 4.09
CA ILE A 57 -4.72 -0.66 4.86
C ILE A 57 -3.47 -0.07 4.25
N THR A 58 -2.78 0.78 5.00
CA THR A 58 -1.51 1.35 4.61
C THR A 58 -0.42 0.74 5.48
N ALA A 59 0.62 0.22 4.83
CA ALA A 59 1.75 -0.37 5.51
C ALA A 59 3.04 0.20 4.90
N GLU A 60 3.94 0.65 5.76
CA GLU A 60 5.28 1.08 5.35
C GLU A 60 6.28 -0.03 5.69
N ASN A 61 7.08 -0.43 4.70
CA ASN A 61 8.19 -1.35 4.91
C ASN A 61 9.49 -0.56 4.77
N THR A 62 10.16 -0.34 5.89
CA THR A 62 11.51 0.21 5.88
C THR A 62 12.48 -0.91 5.54
N LEU A 63 12.84 -1.03 4.26
CA LEU A 63 13.97 -1.87 3.84
C LEU A 63 15.26 -1.27 4.40
N GLU A 64 15.63 -1.67 5.61
CA GLU A 64 16.99 -1.48 6.10
C GLU A 64 17.92 -2.28 5.19
N THR A 65 18.51 -1.59 4.21
CA THR A 65 19.63 -2.11 3.42
C THR A 65 20.74 -2.43 4.41
N PHE A 66 20.90 -3.72 4.74
CA PHE A 66 22.11 -4.21 5.37
C PHE A 66 23.27 -3.83 4.45
N LYS A 67 24.02 -2.81 4.87
CA LYS A 67 25.24 -2.40 4.19
C LYS A 67 26.25 -3.53 4.39
N ASP A 68 26.55 -4.21 3.28
CA ASP A 68 27.55 -5.27 3.11
C ASP A 68 28.82 -5.01 3.95
N TYR A 69 29.35 -6.09 4.57
CA TYR A 69 30.53 -6.13 5.44
C TYR A 69 31.83 -5.73 4.72
#